data_AF-A0A0P9CQT9-F1
#
_entry.id   AF-A0A0P9CQT9-F1
#
_cell.length_a   1.000
_cell.length_b   1.000
_cell.length_c   1.000
_cell.angle_alpha   90.00
_cell.angle_beta   90.00
_cell.angle_gamma   90.00
#
_symmetry.space_group_name_H-M   'P 1'
#
loop_
_entity.id
_entity.type
_entity.pdbx_description
1 polymer ?
#
loop_
_entity_poly.entity_id
_entity_poly.type
_entity_poly.pdbx_seq_one_letter_code
_entity_poly.pdbx_strand_id
1 'polypeptide(L)'
;MPTVEITRQGILLDGKPFALLGGQLHYFRYPESEWRDLLLNAQAGGLNTIDTVIPWNLHEPQPGQFDFAGIADLPRYIDLCAELGLL
;
A
#
# COMPACT_ATOMS: atom_id res chain seq x y z
N MET A 1 9.60 -14.95 -3.61
CA MET A 1 9.06 -13.64 -4.04
C MET A 1 7.91 -13.93 -4.98
N PRO A 2 6.75 -13.29 -4.80
CA PRO A 2 5.66 -13.41 -5.75
C PRO A 2 6.09 -12.89 -7.13
N THR A 3 5.54 -13.45 -8.21
CA THR A 3 5.74 -12.95 -9.57
C THR A 3 4.49 -12.24 -10.08
N VAL A 4 4.68 -11.08 -10.71
CA VAL A 4 3.62 -10.33 -11.39
C VAL A 4 3.94 -10.30 -12.87
N GLU A 5 3.03 -10.82 -13.68
CA GLU A 5 3.16 -10.87 -15.13
C GLU A 5 2.00 -10.15 -15.80
N ILE A 6 2.31 -9.29 -16.78
CA ILE A 6 1.30 -8.61 -17.58
C ILE A 6 1.17 -9.35 -18.91
N THR A 7 -0.03 -9.84 -19.18
CA THR A 7 -0.36 -10.58 -20.40
C THR A 7 -1.42 -9.84 -21.20
N ARG A 8 -1.74 -10.34 -22.40
CA ARG A 8 -2.87 -9.81 -23.18
C ARG A 8 -4.23 -10.03 -22.51
N GLN A 9 -4.32 -11.01 -21.60
CA GLN A 9 -5.54 -11.40 -20.92
C GLN A 9 -5.69 -10.72 -19.54
N GLY A 10 -4.70 -9.94 -19.11
CA GLY A 10 -4.67 -9.26 -17.82
C GLY A 10 -3.42 -9.61 -17.00
N ILE A 11 -3.54 -9.46 -15.69
CA ILE A 11 -2.44 -9.67 -14.75
C ILE A 11 -2.47 -11.10 -14.23
N LEU A 12 -1.29 -11.72 -14.14
CA LEU A 12 -1.08 -12.97 -13.43
C LEU A 12 -0.27 -12.70 -12.16
N LEU A 13 -0.74 -13.23 -11.03
CA LEU A 13 0.00 -13.31 -9.78
C LEU A 13 0.36 -14.78 -9.55
N ASP A 14 1.66 -15.07 -9.49
CA ASP A 14 2.19 -16.44 -9.39
C ASP A 14 1.60 -17.40 -10.45
N GLY A 15 1.52 -16.91 -11.69
CA GLY A 15 0.96 -17.64 -12.84
C GLY A 15 -0.56 -17.81 -12.85
N LYS A 16 -1.29 -17.27 -11.87
CA LYS A 16 -2.75 -17.36 -11.79
C LYS A 16 -3.41 -16.03 -12.17
N PRO A 17 -4.53 -16.03 -12.93
CA PRO A 17 -5.28 -14.82 -13.22
C PRO A 17 -5.62 -14.06 -11.95
N PHE A 18 -5.27 -12.78 -11.91
CA PHE A 18 -5.48 -11.89 -10.77
C PHE A 18 -6.22 -10.63 -11.23
N ALA A 19 -7.39 -10.38 -10.65
CA ALA A 19 -8.11 -9.14 -10.85
C ALA A 19 -7.71 -8.14 -9.75
N LEU A 20 -7.14 -7.00 -10.15
CA LEU A 20 -6.85 -5.90 -9.22
C LEU A 20 -8.17 -5.28 -8.77
N LEU A 21 -8.51 -5.47 -7.49
CA LEU A 21 -9.60 -4.77 -6.81
C LEU A 21 -8.96 -3.74 -5.89
N GLY A 22 -8.63 -2.59 -6.49
CA GLY A 22 -7.86 -1.53 -5.86
C GLY A 22 -8.71 -0.51 -5.12
N GLY A 23 -8.19 -0.01 -4.00
CA GLY A 23 -8.71 1.18 -3.32
C GLY A 23 -7.60 2.12 -2.87
N GLN A 24 -7.88 3.43 -2.92
CA GLN A 24 -6.91 4.45 -2.55
C GLN A 24 -6.93 4.70 -1.04
N LEU A 25 -5.85 4.34 -0.35
CA LEU A 25 -5.66 4.60 1.08
C LEU A 25 -4.28 5.21 1.30
N HIS A 26 -4.27 6.47 1.73
CA HIS A 26 -3.07 7.27 1.88
C HIS A 26 -2.67 7.35 3.35
N TYR A 27 -1.66 6.57 3.77
CA TYR A 27 -1.16 6.51 5.15
C TYR A 27 -0.93 7.89 5.77
N PHE A 28 -0.39 8.83 4.99
CA PHE A 28 -0.09 10.19 5.43
C PHE A 28 -1.31 11.09 5.70
N ARG A 29 -2.54 10.59 5.46
CA ARG A 29 -3.79 11.28 5.77
C ARG A 29 -4.48 10.76 7.02
N TYR A 30 -3.92 9.74 7.67
CA TYR A 30 -4.49 9.11 8.85
C TYR A 30 -3.41 8.94 9.95
N PRO A 31 -3.79 9.06 11.24
CA PRO A 31 -2.91 8.67 12.33
C PRO A 31 -2.44 7.23 12.17
N GLU A 32 -1.20 6.95 12.57
CA GLU A 32 -0.61 5.60 12.51
C GLU A 32 -1.47 4.54 13.21
N SER A 33 -2.09 4.92 14.33
CA SER A 33 -2.97 4.06 15.12
C SER A 33 -4.21 3.57 14.36
N GLU A 34 -4.60 4.24 13.28
CA GLU A 34 -5.80 3.93 12.50
C GLU A 34 -5.50 3.09 11.25
N TRP A 35 -4.23 2.97 10.82
CA TRP A 35 -3.87 2.32 9.56
C TRP A 35 -4.39 0.88 9.48
N ARG A 36 -4.25 0.10 10.57
CA ARG A 36 -4.68 -1.29 10.59
C ARG A 36 -6.18 -1.43 10.38
N ASP A 37 -6.97 -0.63 11.08
CA ASP A 37 -8.43 -0.70 11.00
C ASP A 37 -8.93 -0.26 9.62
N LEU A 38 -8.29 0.75 9.01
CA LEU A 38 -8.59 1.18 7.64
C LEU A 38 -8.32 0.06 6.62
N LEU A 39 -7.18 -0.62 6.73
CA LEU A 39 -6.80 -1.72 5.84
C LEU A 39 -7.69 -2.95 6.05
N LEU A 40 -8.07 -3.28 7.28
CA LEU A 40 -9.03 -4.34 7.57
C LEU A 40 -10.41 -4.04 6.99
N ASN A 41 -10.87 -2.79 7.06
CA ASN A 41 -12.12 -2.37 6.43
C ASN A 41 -12.05 -2.46 4.90
N ALA A 42 -10.93 -2.07 4.30
CA ALA A 42 -10.70 -2.23 2.85
C ALA A 42 -10.76 -3.71 2.43
N GLN A 43 -10.07 -4.59 3.16
CA GLN A 43 -10.12 -6.03 2.93
C GLN A 43 -11.54 -6.60 3.10
N ALA A 44 -12.25 -6.21 4.15
CA ALA A 44 -13.64 -6.62 4.39
C ALA A 44 -14.59 -6.11 3.29
N GLY A 45 -14.27 -4.97 2.67
CA GLY A 45 -14.96 -4.44 1.49
C GLY A 45 -14.65 -5.17 0.19
N GLY A 46 -13.78 -6.19 0.21
CA GLY A 46 -13.42 -7.00 -0.95
C GLY A 46 -12.22 -6.47 -1.75
N LEU A 47 -11.51 -5.47 -1.23
CA LEU A 47 -10.28 -4.99 -1.86
C LEU A 47 -9.13 -5.98 -1.62
N ASN A 48 -8.27 -6.13 -2.62
CA ASN A 48 -7.09 -6.98 -2.55
C ASN A 48 -5.79 -6.24 -2.87
N THR A 49 -5.88 -4.97 -3.26
CA THR A 49 -4.76 -4.12 -3.65
C THR A 49 -4.96 -2.73 -3.05
N ILE A 50 -3.90 -2.13 -2.48
CA ILE A 50 -3.92 -0.76 -1.98
C ILE A 50 -3.14 0.15 -2.92
N ASP A 51 -3.77 1.24 -3.33
CA ASP A 51 -3.11 2.34 -4.02
C ASP A 51 -2.77 3.46 -3.02
N THR A 52 -1.49 3.86 -2.97
CA THR A 52 -1.07 5.03 -2.23
C THR A 52 -0.03 5.84 -2.99
N VAL A 53 -0.20 7.17 -2.96
CA VAL A 53 0.84 8.09 -3.40
C VAL A 53 1.89 8.25 -2.30
N ILE A 54 3.12 8.57 -2.70
CA ILE A 54 4.23 8.90 -1.80
C ILE A 54 4.47 10.41 -1.89
N PRO A 55 4.04 11.21 -0.90
CA PRO A 55 4.25 12.66 -0.90
C PRO A 55 5.72 12.99 -0.66
N TRP A 56 6.45 13.30 -1.73
CA TRP A 56 7.87 13.65 -1.66
C TRP A 56 8.17 14.73 -0.62
N ASN A 57 7.35 15.79 -0.57
CA ASN A 57 7.51 16.90 0.36
C ASN A 57 7.36 16.51 1.84
N LEU A 58 6.66 15.41 2.14
CA LEU A 58 6.61 14.84 3.49
C LEU A 58 7.90 14.09 3.81
N HIS A 59 8.42 13.35 2.83
CA HIS A 59 9.62 12.53 3.00
C HIS A 59 10.93 13.29 2.86
N GLU A 60 10.95 14.45 2.21
CA GLU A 60 12.10 15.34 2.11
C GLU A 60 11.64 16.80 2.37
N PRO A 61 11.32 17.15 3.63
CA PRO A 61 10.85 18.50 3.99
C PRO A 61 11.92 19.59 3.76
N GLN A 62 13.20 19.19 3.77
CA GLN A 62 14.33 20.03 3.37
C GLN A 62 15.26 19.22 2.46
N PRO A 63 15.92 19.85 1.47
CA PRO A 63 16.82 19.14 0.56
C PRO A 63 17.88 18.31 1.31
N GLY A 64 17.95 17.02 1.00
CA GLY A 64 18.85 16.03 1.60
C GLY A 64 18.44 15.53 2.99
N GLN A 65 17.34 16.01 3.57
CA GLN A 65 16.86 15.59 4.89
C GLN A 65 15.62 14.73 4.73
N PHE A 66 15.79 13.41 4.91
CA PHE A 66 14.71 12.45 4.73
C PHE A 66 14.02 12.09 6.05
N ASP A 67 12.69 11.98 6.02
CA ASP A 67 11.86 11.53 7.14
C ASP A 67 11.02 10.30 6.76
N PHE A 68 11.12 9.28 7.60
CA PHE A 68 10.36 8.02 7.52
C PHE A 68 9.86 7.59 8.91
N ALA A 69 9.61 8.54 9.81
CA ALA A 69 9.09 8.27 11.14
C ALA A 69 7.63 8.72 11.30
N GLY A 70 6.94 8.13 12.27
CA GLY A 70 5.56 8.49 12.61
C GLY A 70 4.62 8.42 11.41
N ILE A 71 3.93 9.52 11.09
CA ILE A 71 3.00 9.58 9.95
C ILE A 71 3.69 9.40 8.58
N ALA A 72 5.02 9.61 8.52
CA ALA A 72 5.83 9.40 7.33
C ALA A 72 6.43 7.99 7.25
N ASP A 73 6.12 7.07 8.18
CA ASP A 73 6.68 5.71 8.20
C ASP A 73 6.09 4.80 7.11
N LEU A 74 6.51 5.07 5.87
CA LEU A 74 6.14 4.31 4.68
C LEU A 74 6.55 2.82 4.78
N PRO A 75 7.77 2.45 5.24
CA PRO A 75 8.13 1.04 5.40
C PRO A 75 7.15 0.27 6.29
N ARG A 76 6.81 0.82 7.47
CA ARG A 76 5.85 0.20 8.38
C ARG A 76 4.46 0.07 7.77
N TYR A 77 4.01 1.06 7.01
CA TYR A 77 2.73 0.99 6.30
C TYR A 77 2.73 -0.13 5.24
N ILE A 78 3.80 -0.27 4.46
CA ILE A 78 3.94 -1.34 3.46
C ILE A 78 3.99 -2.72 4.14
N ASP A 79 4.75 -2.86 5.23
CA ASP A 79 4.82 -4.10 6.01
C ASP A 79 3.44 -4.49 6.56
N LEU A 80 2.64 -3.51 6.99
CA LEU A 80 1.28 -3.75 7.45
C LEU A 80 0.34 -4.19 6.32
N CYS A 81 0.44 -3.61 5.12
CA CYS A 81 -0.28 -4.10 3.95
C CYS A 81 0.07 -5.56 3.65
N ALA A 82 1.35 -5.91 3.68
CA ALA A 82 1.83 -7.27 3.46
C ALA A 82 1.36 -8.25 4.54
N GLU A 83 1.39 -7.85 5.82
CA GLU A 83 0.85 -8.64 6.95
C GLU A 83 -0.64 -8.98 6.74
N LEU A 84 -1.40 -8.02 6.24
CA LEU A 84 -2.84 -8.17 5.99
C LEU A 84 -3.15 -8.84 4.64
N GLY A 85 -2.15 -9.19 3.84
CA GLY A 85 -2.34 -9.86 2.54
C GLY A 85 -2.94 -8.94 1.47
N LEU A 86 -2.68 -7.64 1.56
CA LEU A 86 -3.01 -6.65 0.54
C LEU A 86 -1.78 -6.41 -0.34
N LEU A 87 -1.98 -6.47 -1.67
CA LEU A 87 -0.96 -6.14 -2.66
C LEU A 87 -0.67 -4.63 -2.66
#